data_AF-A0A9D1X691-F1
#
_entry.id   AF-A0A9D1X691-F1
#
_cell.length_a   1.000
_cell.length_b   1.000
_cell.length_c   1.000
_cell.angle_alpha   90.00
_cell.angle_beta   90.00
_cell.angle_gamma   90.00
#
_symmetry.space_group_name_H-M   'P 1'
#
loop_
_entity.id
_entity.type
_entity.pdbx_description
1 polymer ?
#
loop_
_entity_poly.entity_id
_entity_poly.type
_entity_poly.pdbx_seq_one_letter_code
_entity_poly.pdbx_strand_id
1 'polypeptide(L)' 'VRIAALTLPRSKAPKIARELVDMGVKAFWNFAPVDLNLPEDVIVENVHLSESIMTLSYRIHSINE' A
#
# COMPACT_ATOMS: atom_id res chain seq x y z
N VAL A 1 -1.51 -18.74 4.01
CA VAL A 1 -1.94 -17.32 3.92
C VAL A 1 -1.30 -16.71 2.68
N ARG A 2 -2.05 -16.01 1.82
CA ARG A 2 -1.53 -15.34 0.61
C ARG A 2 -1.59 -13.83 0.82
N ILE A 3 -0.46 -13.17 0.65
CA ILE A 3 -0.32 -11.71 0.76
C ILE A 3 0.08 -11.18 -0.62
N ALA A 4 -0.56 -10.11 -1.09
CA ALA A 4 -0.18 -9.43 -2.33
C ALA A 4 0.40 -8.04 -2.04
N ALA A 5 1.57 -7.76 -2.60
CA ALA A 5 2.11 -6.40 -2.64
C ALA A 5 1.61 -5.69 -3.91
N LEU A 6 0.92 -4.55 -3.75
CA LEU A 6 0.37 -3.79 -4.87
C LEU A 6 1.27 -2.59 -5.18
N THR A 7 2.03 -2.70 -6.27
CA THR A 7 2.94 -1.67 -6.80
C THR A 7 2.44 -1.13 -8.15
N LEU A 8 1.13 -0.94 -8.25
CA LEU A 8 0.44 -0.57 -9.48
C LEU A 8 0.10 0.94 -9.50
N PRO A 9 -0.11 1.53 -10.69
CA PRO A 9 -0.71 2.86 -10.78
C PRO A 9 -2.09 2.92 -10.09
N ARG A 10 -2.41 4.08 -9.52
CA ARG A 10 -3.70 4.37 -8.85
C ARG A 10 -4.92 3.91 -9.65
N SER A 11 -4.91 4.10 -10.98
CA SER A 11 -6.04 3.74 -11.84
C SER A 11 -6.27 2.24 -11.99
N LYS A 12 -5.24 1.41 -11.75
CA LYS A 12 -5.31 -0.06 -11.93
C LYS A 12 -5.49 -0.81 -10.60
N ALA A 13 -4.97 -0.25 -9.51
CA ALA A 13 -4.96 -0.91 -8.20
C ALA A 13 -6.34 -1.43 -7.73
N PRO A 14 -7.45 -0.67 -7.80
CA PRO A 14 -8.76 -1.16 -7.33
C PRO A 14 -9.27 -2.37 -8.11
N LYS A 15 -9.09 -2.38 -9.43
CA LYS A 15 -9.54 -3.48 -10.28
C LYS A 15 -8.75 -4.76 -9.99
N ILE A 16 -7.42 -4.67 -9.99
CA ILE A 16 -6.55 -5.83 -9.75
C ILE A 16 -6.70 -6.36 -8.32
N ALA A 17 -6.88 -5.48 -7.33
CA ALA A 17 -7.11 -5.91 -5.95
C ALA A 17 -8.38 -6.77 -5.83
N ARG A 18 -9.48 -6.40 -6.50
CA ARG A 18 -10.71 -7.21 -6.52
C ARG A 18 -10.51 -8.56 -7.19
N GLU A 19 -9.86 -8.59 -8.34
CA GLU A 19 -9.54 -9.86 -9.04
C GLU A 19 -8.70 -10.80 -8.15
N LEU A 20 -7.74 -10.25 -7.39
CA LEU A 20 -6.94 -11.01 -6.44
C LEU A 20 -7.75 -11.51 -5.24
N VAL A 21 -8.73 -10.75 -4.77
CA VAL A 21 -9.68 -11.19 -3.74
C VAL A 21 -10.50 -12.39 -4.24
N ASP A 22 -10.99 -12.35 -5.47
CA ASP A 22 -11.74 -13.45 -6.09
C ASP A 22 -10.88 -14.71 -6.25
N MET A 23 -9.57 -14.54 -6.44
CA MET A 23 -8.58 -15.63 -6.45
C MET A 23 -8.22 -16.13 -5.04
N GLY A 24 -8.75 -15.51 -3.98
CA GLY A 24 -8.60 -15.89 -2.57
C GLY A 24 -7.39 -15.26 -1.85
N VAL A 25 -6.90 -14.11 -2.31
CA VAL A 25 -5.98 -13.26 -1.54
C VAL A 25 -6.80 -12.48 -0.49
N LYS A 26 -6.34 -12.49 0.76
CA LYS A 26 -7.04 -11.85 1.89
C LYS A 26 -6.19 -10.80 2.62
N ALA A 27 -4.97 -10.56 2.16
CA ALA A 27 -4.08 -9.58 2.74
C ALA A 27 -3.34 -8.82 1.63
N PHE A 28 -3.37 -7.49 1.71
CA PHE A 28 -2.73 -6.60 0.75
C PHE A 28 -1.78 -5.64 1.44
N TRP A 29 -0.59 -5.53 0.88
CA TRP A 29 0.35 -4.48 1.21
C TRP A 29 0.33 -3.45 0.07
N ASN A 30 -0.38 -2.35 0.29
CA ASN A 30 -0.76 -1.41 -0.75
C ASN A 30 0.21 -0.22 -0.83
N PHE A 31 1.01 -0.17 -1.89
CA PHE A 31 1.86 0.98 -2.21
C PHE A 31 1.21 1.91 -3.23
N ALA A 32 0.06 1.53 -3.80
CA ALA A 32 -0.67 2.41 -4.70
C ALA A 32 -1.28 3.58 -3.90
N PRO A 33 -1.22 4.82 -4.40
CA PRO A 33 -1.73 6.00 -3.69
C PRO A 33 -3.26 6.08 -3.84
N VAL A 34 -3.95 5.05 -3.36
CA VAL A 34 -5.41 4.91 -3.42
C VAL A 34 -5.89 3.94 -2.36
N ASP A 35 -6.94 4.32 -1.67
CA ASP A 35 -7.64 3.42 -0.75
C ASP A 35 -8.41 2.36 -1.51
N LEU A 36 -8.32 1.13 -1.04
CA LEU A 36 -8.99 -0.01 -1.64
C LEU A 36 -10.28 -0.29 -0.88
N ASN A 37 -11.42 -0.12 -1.55
CA ASN A 37 -12.71 -0.56 -1.03
C ASN A 37 -12.90 -2.04 -1.37
N LEU A 38 -12.57 -2.92 -0.41
CA LEU A 38 -12.61 -4.37 -0.48
C LEU A 38 -13.52 -4.93 0.64
N PRO A 39 -13.97 -6.20 0.56
CA PRO A 39 -14.79 -6.82 1.61
C PRO A 39 -14.12 -6.77 3.00
N GLU A 40 -14.93 -6.79 4.06
CA GLU A 40 -14.46 -6.68 5.45
C GLU A 40 -13.50 -7.79 5.91
N ASP A 41 -13.55 -8.95 5.25
CA ASP A 41 -12.66 -10.08 5.54
C ASP A 41 -11.27 -9.98 4.87
N VAL A 42 -10.97 -8.82 4.25
CA VAL A 42 -9.69 -8.51 3.60
C VAL A 42 -8.93 -7.46 4.40
N ILE A 43 -7.69 -7.79 4.76
CA ILE A 43 -6.77 -6.88 5.46
C ILE A 43 -5.99 -6.07 4.42
N VAL A 44 -5.93 -4.75 4.60
CA VAL A 44 -5.16 -3.84 3.73
C VAL A 44 -4.25 -2.97 4.58
N GLU A 45 -2.95 -3.06 4.35
CA GLU A 45 -1.94 -2.20 4.94
C GLU A 45 -1.43 -1.20 3.89
N ASN A 46 -1.72 0.09 4.09
CA ASN A 46 -1.31 1.16 3.17
C ASN A 46 0.12 1.64 3.47
N VAL A 47 0.90 1.91 2.43
CA VAL A 47 2.25 2.46 2.54
C VAL A 47 2.31 3.89 2.00
N HIS A 48 2.63 4.82 2.89
CA HIS A 48 2.83 6.23 2.57
C HIS A 48 4.34 6.52 2.43
N LEU A 49 4.89 6.23 1.25
CA LEU A 49 6.32 6.45 0.96
C LEU A 49 6.76 7.90 1.19
N SER A 50 5.89 8.87 0.89
CA SER A 50 6.17 10.30 1.11
C SER A 50 6.48 10.62 2.56
N GLU A 51 5.76 10.01 3.51
CA GLU A 51 5.97 10.21 4.94
C GLU A 51 7.30 9.59 5.42
N SER A 52 7.60 8.40 4.90
CA SER A 52 8.88 7.72 5.19
C SER A 52 10.07 8.54 4.69
N ILE A 53 9.97 9.09 3.47
CA ILE A 53 11.01 9.94 2.88
C ILE A 53 11.14 11.24 3.67
N MET A 54 10.02 11.91 3.98
CA MET A 54 10.02 13.14 4.77
C MET A 54 10.68 12.93 6.13
N THR A 55 10.36 11.82 6.82
CA THR A 55 10.99 11.46 8.09
C THR A 55 12.51 11.32 7.95
N LEU A 56 12.98 10.66 6.90
CA LEU A 56 14.42 10.56 6.63
C LEU A 56 15.05 11.93 6.33
N SER A 57 14.37 12.78 5.55
CA SER A 57 14.84 14.15 5.26
C SER A 57 15.05 14.98 6.53
N TYR A 58 14.12 14.92 7.49
CA TYR A 58 14.28 15.61 8.77
C TYR A 58 15.45 15.06 9.59
N ARG A 59 15.62 13.73 9.64
CA ARG A 59 16.73 13.11 10.38
C ARG A 59 18.08 13.52 9.81
N ILE A 60 18.21 13.55 8.48
CA ILE A 60 19.44 14.03 7.82
C ILE A 60 19.68 15.50 8.16
N HIS A 61 18.65 16.34 8.09
CA HIS A 61 18.79 17.76 8.43
C HIS A 61 19.27 17.95 9.87
N SER A 62 18.69 17.23 10.83
CA SER A 62 19.08 17.32 12.26
C SER A 62 20.48 16.78 12.59
N ILE A 63 21.07 15.93 11.74
CA ILE A 63 22.45 15.44 11.92
C ILE A 63 23.46 16.47 11.39
N ASN A 64 23.04 17.29 10.43
CA ASN A 64 23.88 18.27 9.75
C ASN A 64 23.86 19.66 10.44
N GLU A 65 23.10 19.82 11.52
CA GLU A 65 23.15 20.95 12.45
C GLU A 65 24.01 20.59 13.67
#